data_AF-A0A1T5HG95-F1
#
_entry.id   AF-A0A1T5HG95-F1
#
_cell.length_a   1.000
_cell.length_b   1.000
_cell.length_c   1.000
_cell.angle_alpha   90.00
_cell.angle_beta   90.00
_cell.angle_gamma   90.00
#
_symmetry.space_group_name_H-M   'P 1'
#
loop_
_entity.id
_entity.type
_entity.pdbx_description
1 polymer ?
#
loop_
_entity_poly.entity_id
_entity_poly.type
_entity_poly.pdbx_seq_one_letter_code
_entity_poly.pdbx_strand_id
1 'polypeptide(L)'
;MNKSLIIAIMDNALAFILSSPLILIYFKSVSQENLAWRWILPFWFLNHNMIRYFVSFGDIFWVVLMWQFLFIWPICIGIYYYLYKKEYKWEFYIGLKKKHVIFFGSLIVLCISSLGICMYDTNKKVIAFHEQVMKEFEDSSDRPQYLIQNSVTPSTLLSLSEQINEVRNGKVRAATFPWKSKVIVVMDNDQQKEFTYVRFNKGWKLDGIYHESSFEYLE
;
A
#
# COMPACT_ATOMS: atom_id res chain seq x y z
N MET A 1 -6.61 -15.51 10.60
CA MET A 1 -5.24 -14.97 10.83
C MET A 1 -5.36 -13.66 11.61
N ASN A 2 -4.53 -13.43 12.64
CA ASN A 2 -4.61 -12.24 13.51
C ASN A 2 -4.53 -10.93 12.68
N LYS A 3 -5.40 -9.94 12.95
CA LYS A 3 -5.43 -8.64 12.23
C LYS A 3 -4.05 -7.98 12.19
N SER A 4 -3.32 -8.04 13.30
CA SER A 4 -1.96 -7.48 13.40
C SER A 4 -0.94 -8.23 12.54
N LEU A 5 -1.14 -9.52 12.29
CA LEU A 5 -0.19 -10.34 11.53
C LEU A 5 -0.29 -10.08 10.02
N ILE A 6 -1.51 -9.94 9.49
CA ILE A 6 -1.73 -9.67 8.06
C ILE A 6 -1.14 -8.33 7.66
N ILE A 7 -1.41 -7.31 8.46
CA ILE A 7 -0.85 -5.97 8.27
C ILE A 7 0.68 -6.06 8.30
N ALA A 8 1.26 -6.72 9.30
CA ALA A 8 2.71 -6.84 9.41
C ALA A 8 3.33 -7.57 8.20
N ILE A 9 2.71 -8.64 7.71
CA ILE A 9 3.18 -9.36 6.51
C ILE A 9 3.12 -8.45 5.28
N MET A 10 2.02 -7.73 5.11
CA MET A 10 1.82 -6.80 3.99
C MET A 10 2.84 -5.66 4.01
N ASP A 11 3.06 -5.04 5.18
CA ASP A 11 4.03 -3.94 5.35
C ASP A 11 5.46 -4.41 5.08
N ASN A 12 5.85 -5.60 5.56
CA ASN A 12 7.16 -6.18 5.28
C ASN A 12 7.34 -6.49 3.79
N ALA A 13 6.32 -7.07 3.15
CA ALA A 13 6.39 -7.42 1.74
C ALA A 13 6.50 -6.17 0.86
N LEU A 14 5.72 -5.12 1.15
CA LEU A 14 5.82 -3.83 0.45
C LEU A 14 7.20 -3.18 0.66
N ALA A 15 7.66 -3.13 1.91
CA ALA A 15 8.96 -2.54 2.23
C ALA A 15 10.11 -3.31 1.58
N PHE A 16 10.03 -4.64 1.52
CA PHE A 16 11.02 -5.45 0.82
C PHE A 16 11.03 -5.13 -0.68
N ILE A 17 9.87 -5.09 -1.34
CA ILE A 17 9.77 -4.80 -2.78
C ILE A 17 10.33 -3.41 -3.10
N LEU A 18 9.92 -2.38 -2.35
CA LEU A 18 10.36 -1.00 -2.58
C LEU A 18 11.86 -0.80 -2.34
N SER A 19 12.44 -1.52 -1.37
CA SER A 19 13.87 -1.48 -1.06
C SER A 19 14.72 -2.46 -1.89
N SER A 20 14.09 -3.28 -2.72
CA SER A 20 14.74 -4.37 -3.46
C SER A 20 15.86 -3.93 -4.43
N PRO A 21 15.85 -2.72 -5.04
CA PRO A 21 16.97 -2.28 -5.88
C PRO A 21 18.30 -2.20 -5.12
N LEU A 22 18.28 -1.82 -3.84
CA LEU A 22 19.49 -1.78 -3.01
C LEU A 22 20.05 -3.18 -2.76
N ILE A 23 19.19 -4.20 -2.58
CA ILE A 23 19.62 -5.60 -2.44
C ILE A 23 20.31 -6.09 -3.72
N LEU A 24 19.78 -5.71 -4.89
CA LEU A 24 20.39 -6.06 -6.17
C LEU A 24 21.81 -5.50 -6.29
N ILE A 25 22.00 -4.24 -5.90
CA ILE A 25 23.33 -3.61 -5.92
C ILE A 25 24.24 -4.23 -4.88
N TYR A 26 23.72 -4.59 -3.71
CA TYR A 26 24.48 -5.30 -2.70
C TYR A 26 25.06 -6.60 -3.28
N PHE A 27 24.22 -7.47 -3.86
CA PHE A 27 24.70 -8.72 -4.47
C PHE A 27 25.70 -8.49 -5.60
N LYS A 28 25.48 -7.46 -6.43
CA LYS A 28 26.41 -7.10 -7.50
C LYS A 28 27.75 -6.63 -6.95
N SER A 29 27.73 -5.76 -5.94
CA SER A 29 28.92 -5.17 -5.31
C SER A 29 29.74 -6.21 -4.53
N VAL A 30 29.07 -7.11 -3.81
CA VAL A 30 29.71 -8.25 -3.11
C VAL A 30 30.44 -9.15 -4.11
N SER A 31 29.80 -9.46 -5.25
CA SER A 31 30.41 -10.33 -6.25
C SER A 31 31.66 -9.73 -6.91
N GLN A 32 31.85 -8.41 -6.82
CA GLN A 32 32.97 -7.67 -7.41
C GLN A 32 33.96 -7.19 -6.34
N GLU A 33 33.79 -7.61 -5.08
CA GLU A 33 34.61 -7.17 -3.94
C GLU A 33 34.68 -5.64 -3.78
N ASN A 34 33.65 -4.92 -4.25
CA ASN A 34 33.62 -3.46 -4.21
C ASN A 34 33.25 -2.99 -2.80
N LEU A 35 34.10 -2.17 -2.19
CA LEU A 35 33.95 -1.65 -0.82
C LEU A 35 32.56 -1.02 -0.53
N ALA A 36 31.86 -0.54 -1.56
CA ALA A 36 30.49 -0.04 -1.48
C ALA A 36 29.49 -1.03 -0.84
N TRP A 37 29.69 -2.36 -0.95
CA TRP A 37 28.75 -3.35 -0.40
C TRP A 37 28.56 -3.21 1.12
N ARG A 38 29.59 -2.72 1.84
CA ARG A 38 29.56 -2.52 3.29
C ARG A 38 28.56 -1.46 3.72
N TRP A 39 28.32 -0.46 2.87
CA TRP A 39 27.40 0.65 3.14
C TRP A 39 25.98 0.40 2.62
N ILE A 40 25.84 -0.40 1.56
CA ILE A 40 24.54 -0.70 0.96
C ILE A 40 23.64 -1.48 1.91
N LEU A 41 24.16 -2.45 2.67
CA LEU A 41 23.34 -3.26 3.56
C LEU A 41 22.76 -2.47 4.76
N PRO A 42 23.55 -1.66 5.50
CA PRO A 42 23.01 -0.75 6.51
C PRO A 42 21.98 0.23 5.93
N PHE A 43 22.26 0.79 4.75
CA PHE A 43 21.34 1.72 4.08
C PHE A 43 20.04 1.05 3.65
N TRP A 44 20.13 -0.20 3.16
CA TRP A 44 18.95 -1.03 2.87
C TRP A 44 18.12 -1.27 4.12
N PHE A 45 18.75 -1.64 5.24
CA PHE A 45 18.04 -1.87 6.50
C PHE A 45 17.33 -0.61 6.99
N LEU A 46 18.00 0.54 6.94
CA LEU A 46 17.40 1.83 7.29
C LEU A 46 16.21 2.16 6.37
N ASN A 47 16.39 2.04 5.06
CA ASN A 47 15.33 2.30 4.07
C ASN A 47 14.12 1.38 4.29
N HIS A 48 14.38 0.09 4.52
CA HIS A 48 13.33 -0.90 4.77
C HIS A 48 12.50 -0.55 6.02
N ASN A 49 13.15 -0.22 7.14
CA ASN A 49 12.44 0.14 8.37
C ASN A 49 11.70 1.47 8.25
N MET A 50 12.28 2.45 7.55
CA MET A 50 11.61 3.72 7.26
C MET A 50 10.32 3.50 6.46
N ILE A 51 10.37 2.71 5.39
CA ILE A 51 9.18 2.36 4.60
C ILE A 51 8.13 1.70 5.49
N ARG A 52 8.50 0.68 6.28
CA ARG A 52 7.56 -0.02 7.19
C ARG A 52 6.89 0.92 8.18
N TYR A 53 7.64 1.87 8.73
CA TYR A 53 7.10 2.85 9.66
C TYR A 53 6.05 3.73 8.97
N PHE A 54 6.39 4.31 7.82
CA PHE A 54 5.49 5.24 7.13
C PHE A 54 4.30 4.58 6.42
N VAL A 55 4.33 3.29 6.09
CA VAL A 55 3.12 2.58 5.58
C VAL A 55 1.97 2.64 6.59
N SER A 56 2.28 2.73 7.89
CA SER A 56 1.27 2.86 8.95
C SER A 56 0.60 4.25 9.00
N PHE A 57 1.15 5.23 8.28
CA PHE A 57 0.64 6.61 8.12
C PHE A 57 0.28 6.83 6.65
N GLY A 58 -0.87 6.27 6.26
CA GLY A 58 -1.21 6.11 4.85
C GLY A 58 -1.46 7.41 4.09
N ASP A 59 -1.79 8.47 4.81
CA ASP A 59 -1.97 9.84 4.32
C ASP A 59 -0.66 10.47 3.82
N ILE A 60 0.47 10.13 4.43
CA ILE A 60 1.80 10.69 4.08
C ILE A 60 2.63 9.69 3.24
N PHE A 61 2.19 8.43 3.13
CA PHE A 61 2.96 7.39 2.46
C PHE A 61 3.34 7.69 1.00
N TRP A 62 2.56 8.52 0.29
CA TRP A 62 2.90 8.96 -1.06
C TRP A 62 4.26 9.69 -1.13
N VAL A 63 4.67 10.39 -0.07
CA VAL A 63 5.98 11.03 0.04
C VAL A 63 7.09 9.99 0.01
N VAL A 64 6.89 8.84 0.67
CA VAL A 64 7.84 7.73 0.64
C VAL A 64 7.94 7.15 -0.77
N LEU A 65 6.82 6.98 -1.47
CA LEU A 65 6.84 6.53 -2.86
C LEU A 65 7.62 7.48 -3.75
N MET A 66 7.38 8.79 -3.65
CA MET A 66 8.15 9.81 -4.36
C MET A 66 9.64 9.71 -4.04
N TRP A 67 10.00 9.56 -2.76
CA TRP A 67 11.39 9.39 -2.34
C TRP A 67 12.06 8.14 -2.96
N GLN A 68 11.35 7.01 -2.98
CA GLN A 68 11.86 5.78 -3.60
C GLN A 68 12.08 5.95 -5.10
N PHE A 69 11.09 6.48 -5.82
CA PHE A 69 11.13 6.53 -7.29
C PHE A 69 11.98 7.67 -7.85
N LEU A 70 12.11 8.80 -7.16
CA LEU A 70 12.89 9.95 -7.63
C LEU A 70 14.37 9.87 -7.22
N PHE A 71 14.69 9.24 -6.10
CA PHE A 71 16.06 9.22 -5.58
C PHE A 71 16.65 7.82 -5.51
N ILE A 72 16.04 6.93 -4.72
CA ILE A 72 16.63 5.62 -4.43
C ILE A 72 16.78 4.79 -5.71
N TRP A 73 15.71 4.67 -6.50
CA TRP A 73 15.69 3.85 -7.70
C TRP A 73 16.64 4.38 -8.80
N PRO A 74 16.66 5.68 -9.15
CA PRO A 74 17.61 6.22 -10.12
C PRO A 74 19.07 6.08 -9.69
N ILE A 75 19.39 6.37 -8.43
CA ILE A 75 20.74 6.14 -7.88
C ILE A 75 21.10 4.66 -8.01
N CYS A 76 20.16 3.78 -7.70
CA CYS A 76 20.36 2.35 -7.79
C CYS A 76 20.69 1.89 -9.22
N ILE A 77 19.92 2.38 -10.20
CA ILE A 77 20.12 2.09 -11.62
C ILE A 77 21.48 2.61 -12.09
N GLY A 78 21.87 3.84 -11.71
CA GLY A 78 23.16 4.43 -12.06
C GLY A 78 24.35 3.62 -11.54
N ILE A 79 24.32 3.23 -10.25
CA ILE A 79 25.35 2.39 -9.66
C ILE A 79 25.38 1.02 -10.34
N TYR A 80 24.21 0.41 -10.57
CA TYR A 80 24.12 -0.88 -11.24
C TYR A 80 24.75 -0.83 -12.63
N TYR A 81 24.46 0.20 -13.43
CA TYR A 81 25.04 0.40 -14.76
C TYR A 81 26.57 0.58 -14.70
N TYR A 82 27.07 1.35 -13.74
CA TYR A 82 28.51 1.50 -13.50
C TYR A 82 29.19 0.16 -13.18
N LEU A 83 28.61 -0.64 -12.27
CA LEU A 83 29.14 -1.96 -11.91
C LEU A 83 29.03 -2.98 -13.04
N TYR A 84 28.01 -2.84 -13.90
CA TYR A 84 27.82 -3.68 -15.08
C TYR A 84 28.93 -3.46 -16.10
N LYS A 85 29.27 -2.19 -16.40
CA LYS A 85 30.34 -1.85 -17.36
C LYS A 85 31.72 -2.36 -16.93
N LYS A 86 31.98 -2.46 -15.63
CA LYS A 86 33.28 -2.89 -15.08
C LYS A 86 33.58 -4.38 -15.31
N GLU A 87 32.57 -5.23 -15.50
CA GLU A 87 32.79 -6.68 -15.63
C GLU A 87 31.72 -7.33 -16.51
N TYR A 88 32.02 -7.48 -17.79
CA TYR A 88 31.18 -8.19 -18.76
C TYR A 88 31.59 -9.67 -18.81
N LYS A 89 31.21 -10.45 -17.79
CA LYS A 89 31.45 -11.90 -17.75
C LYS A 89 30.18 -12.65 -18.14
N TRP A 90 30.29 -13.55 -19.13
CA TRP A 90 29.18 -14.32 -19.72
C TRP A 90 28.50 -15.30 -18.74
N GLU A 91 29.16 -15.69 -17.64
CA GLU A 91 28.60 -16.60 -16.63
C GLU A 91 27.55 -15.95 -15.70
N PHE A 92 27.28 -14.65 -15.87
CA PHE A 92 26.37 -13.87 -15.05
C PHE A 92 25.06 -13.59 -15.80
N TYR A 93 23.92 -14.04 -15.24
CA TYR A 93 22.60 -13.68 -15.77
C TYR A 93 22.21 -12.31 -15.23
N ILE A 94 22.02 -11.32 -16.10
CA ILE A 94 21.78 -9.91 -15.70
C ILE A 94 22.88 -9.43 -14.75
N GLY A 95 24.15 -9.76 -15.05
CA GLY A 95 25.29 -9.33 -14.24
C GLY A 95 25.36 -9.90 -12.81
N LEU A 96 24.49 -10.83 -12.40
CA LEU A 96 24.48 -11.49 -11.09
C LEU A 96 24.78 -13.00 -11.21
N LYS A 97 25.40 -13.60 -10.18
CA LYS A 97 25.60 -15.06 -10.15
C LYS A 97 24.24 -15.76 -10.12
N LYS A 98 24.08 -16.86 -10.86
CA LYS A 98 22.82 -17.63 -10.97
C LYS A 98 22.15 -17.90 -9.61
N LYS A 99 22.92 -18.25 -8.57
CA LYS A 99 22.42 -18.47 -7.21
C LYS A 99 21.72 -17.23 -6.60
N HIS A 100 22.24 -16.03 -6.83
CA HIS A 100 21.66 -14.79 -6.31
C HIS A 100 20.39 -14.43 -7.07
N VAL A 101 20.34 -14.68 -8.38
CA VAL A 101 19.14 -14.47 -9.20
C VAL A 101 18.00 -15.37 -8.73
N ILE A 102 18.27 -16.67 -8.53
CA ILE A 102 17.26 -17.63 -8.05
C ILE A 102 16.77 -17.24 -6.65
N PHE A 103 17.70 -16.96 -5.73
CA PHE A 103 17.36 -16.57 -4.37
C PHE A 103 16.52 -15.28 -4.32
N PHE A 104 16.99 -14.21 -4.95
CA PHE A 104 16.28 -12.94 -4.99
C PHE A 104 14.93 -13.05 -5.70
N GLY A 105 14.89 -13.74 -6.85
CA GLY A 105 13.66 -13.99 -7.59
C GLY A 105 12.61 -14.73 -6.74
N SER A 106 13.03 -15.75 -5.99
CA SER A 106 12.12 -16.48 -5.09
C SER A 106 11.55 -15.59 -3.99
N LEU A 107 12.36 -14.70 -3.40
CA LEU A 107 11.91 -13.74 -2.39
C LEU A 107 10.91 -12.73 -2.97
N ILE A 108 11.16 -12.22 -4.17
CA ILE A 108 10.23 -11.29 -4.85
C ILE A 108 8.88 -11.97 -5.10
N VAL A 109 8.88 -13.20 -5.62
CA VAL A 109 7.64 -13.96 -5.85
C VAL A 109 6.88 -14.20 -4.55
N LEU A 110 7.59 -14.57 -3.47
CA LEU A 110 6.98 -14.74 -2.14
C LEU A 110 6.36 -13.44 -1.62
N CYS A 111 7.06 -12.30 -1.75
CA CYS A 111 6.55 -11.00 -1.33
C CYS A 111 5.33 -10.55 -2.14
N ILE A 112 5.36 -10.67 -3.47
CA ILE A 112 4.23 -10.31 -4.34
C ILE A 112 3.01 -11.18 -4.03
N SER A 113 3.21 -12.49 -3.89
CA SER A 113 2.12 -13.42 -3.56
C SER A 113 1.54 -13.10 -2.18
N SER A 114 2.39 -12.83 -1.20
CA SER A 114 1.97 -12.44 0.15
C SER A 114 1.19 -11.13 0.16
N LEU A 115 1.61 -10.13 -0.63
CA LEU A 115 0.87 -8.88 -0.80
C LEU A 115 -0.53 -9.15 -1.36
N GLY A 116 -0.65 -9.91 -2.45
CA GLY A 116 -1.94 -10.21 -3.07
C GLY A 116 -2.91 -10.90 -2.09
N ILE A 117 -2.43 -11.92 -1.38
CA ILE A 117 -3.23 -12.64 -0.37
C ILE A 117 -3.63 -11.71 0.79
N CYS A 118 -2.69 -10.92 1.31
CA CYS A 118 -2.96 -10.02 2.43
C CYS A 118 -3.90 -8.88 2.05
N MET A 119 -3.75 -8.29 0.86
CA MET A 119 -4.66 -7.27 0.33
C MET A 119 -6.08 -7.83 0.19
N TYR A 120 -6.22 -9.06 -0.35
CA TYR A 120 -7.52 -9.72 -0.47
C TYR A 120 -8.20 -9.96 0.89
N ASP A 121 -7.48 -10.43 1.91
CA ASP A 121 -8.06 -10.58 3.25
C ASP A 121 -8.36 -9.22 3.89
N THR A 122 -7.56 -8.20 3.57
CA THR A 122 -7.76 -6.85 4.08
C THR A 122 -9.00 -6.19 3.49
N ASN A 123 -9.34 -6.46 2.21
CA ASN A 123 -10.61 -6.01 1.61
C ASN A 123 -11.80 -6.39 2.50
N LYS A 124 -11.89 -7.65 2.93
CA LYS A 124 -12.98 -8.14 3.80
C LYS A 124 -13.06 -7.38 5.12
N LYS A 125 -11.91 -7.01 5.69
CA LYS A 125 -11.84 -6.28 6.96
C LYS A 125 -12.20 -4.81 6.82
N VAL A 126 -11.83 -4.20 5.70
CA VAL A 126 -12.21 -2.81 5.42
C VAL A 126 -13.71 -2.74 5.15
N ILE A 127 -14.31 -3.74 4.48
CA ILE A 127 -15.77 -3.84 4.31
C ILE A 127 -16.46 -3.95 5.67
N ALA A 128 -16.05 -4.89 6.51
CA ALA A 128 -16.63 -5.04 7.86
C ALA A 128 -16.47 -3.76 8.71
N PHE A 129 -15.33 -3.07 8.58
CA PHE A 129 -15.11 -1.78 9.23
C PHE A 129 -16.01 -0.68 8.66
N HIS A 130 -16.21 -0.63 7.34
CA HIS A 130 -17.12 0.30 6.69
C HIS A 130 -18.56 0.09 7.17
N GLU A 131 -19.05 -1.15 7.16
CA GLU A 131 -20.38 -1.51 7.67
C GLU A 131 -20.57 -1.11 9.13
N GLN A 132 -19.55 -1.33 9.97
CA GLN A 132 -19.56 -0.89 11.36
C GLN A 132 -19.66 0.64 11.47
N VAL A 133 -18.84 1.38 10.73
CA VAL A 133 -18.85 2.86 10.75
C VAL A 133 -20.19 3.42 10.26
N MET A 134 -20.77 2.84 9.20
CA MET A 134 -22.08 3.28 8.68
C MET A 134 -23.19 3.04 9.71
N LYS A 135 -23.18 1.88 10.39
CA LYS A 135 -24.13 1.58 11.45
C LYS A 135 -24.00 2.53 12.65
N GLU A 136 -22.78 2.71 13.15
CA GLU A 136 -22.52 3.62 14.28
C GLU A 136 -22.87 5.08 13.95
N PHE A 137 -22.67 5.49 12.70
CA PHE A 137 -23.06 6.81 12.22
C PHE A 137 -24.58 6.97 12.16
N GLU A 138 -25.33 5.97 11.70
CA GLU A 138 -26.80 5.98 11.68
C GLU A 138 -27.39 6.07 13.09
N ASP A 139 -26.84 5.27 14.01
CA ASP A 139 -27.25 5.16 15.42
C ASP A 139 -26.84 6.40 16.26
N SER A 140 -25.95 7.27 15.75
CA SER A 140 -25.46 8.44 16.47
C SER A 140 -26.52 9.54 16.58
N SER A 141 -26.72 10.05 17.79
CA SER A 141 -27.59 11.21 18.06
C SER A 141 -27.04 12.53 17.51
N ASP A 142 -25.72 12.63 17.32
CA ASP A 142 -25.03 13.78 16.73
C ASP A 142 -24.08 13.30 15.62
N ARG A 143 -24.65 13.20 14.42
CA ARG A 143 -23.99 12.71 13.21
C ARG A 143 -22.80 13.59 12.78
N PRO A 144 -22.94 14.93 12.70
CA PRO A 144 -21.79 15.80 12.40
C PRO A 144 -20.63 15.61 13.36
N GLN A 145 -20.90 15.53 14.67
CA GLN A 145 -19.84 15.34 15.67
C GLN A 145 -19.15 13.98 15.56
N TYR A 146 -19.90 12.91 15.26
CA TYR A 146 -19.33 11.59 15.01
C TYR A 146 -18.35 11.61 13.82
N LEU A 147 -18.71 12.29 12.72
CA LEU A 147 -17.83 12.43 11.56
C LEU A 147 -16.56 13.20 11.88
N ILE A 148 -16.64 14.30 12.64
CA ILE A 148 -15.47 15.08 13.04
C ILE A 148 -14.48 14.22 13.84
N GLN A 149 -14.98 13.35 14.72
CA GLN A 149 -14.14 12.52 15.58
C GLN A 149 -13.53 11.32 14.83
N ASN A 150 -14.26 10.75 13.87
CA ASN A 150 -13.90 9.46 13.26
C ASN A 150 -13.43 9.54 11.80
N SER A 151 -13.48 10.72 11.17
CA SER A 151 -12.97 10.95 9.82
C SER A 151 -11.75 11.87 9.79
N VAL A 152 -11.00 11.82 8.69
CA VAL A 152 -9.90 12.75 8.40
C VAL A 152 -10.45 14.02 7.74
N THR A 153 -11.40 13.87 6.81
CA THR A 153 -11.99 14.96 6.05
C THR A 153 -13.52 14.98 6.20
N PRO A 154 -14.06 15.42 7.36
CA PRO A 154 -15.50 15.34 7.67
C PRO A 154 -16.39 16.15 6.72
N SER A 155 -15.85 17.20 6.09
CA SER A 155 -16.57 18.02 5.11
C SER A 155 -17.05 17.24 3.89
N THR A 156 -16.32 16.19 3.48
CA THR A 156 -16.69 15.32 2.35
C THR A 156 -17.83 14.35 2.67
N LEU A 157 -18.27 14.30 3.93
CA LEU A 157 -19.27 13.36 4.45
C LEU A 157 -20.55 14.08 4.90
N LEU A 158 -20.66 15.39 4.69
CA LEU A 158 -21.80 16.18 5.14
C LEU A 158 -23.12 15.75 4.47
N SER A 159 -23.08 15.39 3.18
CA SER A 159 -24.24 14.87 2.42
C SER A 159 -24.57 13.40 2.74
N LEU A 160 -23.70 12.70 3.49
CA LEU A 160 -23.90 11.27 3.79
C LEU A 160 -25.10 11.03 4.71
N SER A 161 -25.40 11.97 5.62
CA SER A 161 -26.49 11.80 6.61
C SER A 161 -27.85 11.58 5.95
N GLU A 162 -28.11 12.22 4.81
CA GLU A 162 -29.38 12.11 4.09
C GLU A 162 -29.54 10.77 3.37
N GLN A 163 -28.42 10.16 2.96
CA GLN A 163 -28.39 8.95 2.13
C GLN A 163 -27.84 7.72 2.89
N ILE A 164 -27.67 7.82 4.21
CA ILE A 164 -27.00 6.79 5.02
C ILE A 164 -27.71 5.43 4.95
N ASN A 165 -29.04 5.44 4.91
CA ASN A 165 -29.84 4.23 4.81
C ASN A 165 -29.60 3.49 3.48
N GLU A 166 -29.48 4.24 2.38
CA GLU A 166 -29.18 3.68 1.05
C GLU A 166 -27.75 3.14 0.99
N VAL A 167 -26.79 3.87 1.55
CA VAL A 167 -25.39 3.43 1.64
C VAL A 167 -25.25 2.15 2.46
N ARG A 168 -25.95 2.05 3.60
CA ARG A 168 -25.88 0.88 4.48
C ARG A 168 -26.44 -0.39 3.84
N ASN A 169 -27.51 -0.25 3.05
CA ASN A 169 -28.17 -1.38 2.41
C ASN A 169 -27.56 -1.75 1.06
N GLY A 170 -26.71 -0.88 0.49
CA GLY A 170 -26.05 -1.09 -0.79
C GLY A 170 -25.07 -2.26 -0.81
N LYS A 171 -24.74 -2.75 -2.01
CA LYS A 171 -23.75 -3.80 -2.21
C LYS A 171 -22.35 -3.22 -2.09
N VAL A 172 -21.58 -3.70 -1.11
CA VAL A 172 -20.25 -3.18 -0.79
C VAL A 172 -19.15 -4.02 -1.45
N ARG A 173 -18.17 -3.35 -2.05
CA ARG A 173 -16.90 -3.94 -2.52
C ARG A 173 -15.73 -3.10 -2.06
N ALA A 174 -14.55 -3.71 -1.91
CA ALA A 174 -13.34 -2.97 -1.53
C ALA A 174 -12.17 -3.29 -2.45
N ALA A 175 -11.35 -2.27 -2.69
CA ALA A 175 -10.07 -2.34 -3.36
C ALA A 175 -8.99 -1.73 -2.46
N THR A 176 -8.25 -2.59 -1.77
CA THR A 176 -7.24 -2.18 -0.79
C THR A 176 -5.82 -2.21 -1.36
N PHE A 177 -5.10 -1.11 -1.19
CA PHE A 177 -3.64 -1.03 -1.19
C PHE A 177 -3.09 -1.05 0.24
N PRO A 178 -1.78 -1.36 0.43
CA PRO A 178 -1.23 -1.48 1.77
C PRO A 178 -1.38 -0.25 2.68
N TRP A 179 -1.44 0.95 2.10
CA TRP A 179 -1.58 2.23 2.83
C TRP A 179 -2.95 2.92 2.67
N LYS A 180 -3.76 2.51 1.69
CA LYS A 180 -5.03 3.17 1.32
C LYS A 180 -6.03 2.14 0.79
N SER A 181 -7.29 2.25 1.15
CA SER A 181 -8.36 1.41 0.61
C SER A 181 -9.50 2.25 0.05
N LYS A 182 -10.09 1.77 -1.03
CA LYS A 182 -11.37 2.28 -1.53
C LYS A 182 -12.46 1.27 -1.21
N VAL A 183 -13.60 1.75 -0.75
CA VAL A 183 -14.84 0.99 -0.58
C VAL A 183 -15.87 1.59 -1.53
N ILE A 184 -16.38 0.76 -2.43
CA ILE A 184 -17.36 1.13 -3.44
C ILE A 184 -18.69 0.54 -2.99
N VAL A 185 -19.67 1.41 -2.78
CA VAL A 185 -21.04 1.02 -2.44
C VAL A 185 -21.90 1.24 -3.66
N VAL A 186 -22.54 0.17 -4.14
CA VAL A 186 -23.50 0.21 -5.25
C VAL A 186 -24.90 0.20 -4.65
N MET A 187 -25.65 1.28 -4.87
CA MET A 187 -27.01 1.48 -4.36
C MET A 187 -28.05 0.91 -5.35
N ASP A 188 -29.30 0.75 -4.92
CA ASP A 188 -30.35 0.06 -5.71
C ASP A 188 -30.75 0.81 -7.01
N ASN A 189 -30.43 2.10 -7.09
CA ASN A 189 -30.63 2.96 -8.26
C ASN A 189 -29.40 3.01 -9.19
N ASP A 190 -28.51 2.01 -9.11
CA ASP A 190 -27.23 1.94 -9.84
C ASP A 190 -26.25 3.10 -9.58
N GLN A 191 -26.53 3.97 -8.60
CA GLN A 191 -25.57 4.98 -8.15
C GLN A 191 -24.45 4.32 -7.36
N GLN A 192 -23.24 4.84 -7.55
CA GLN A 192 -22.05 4.35 -6.84
C GLN A 192 -21.43 5.46 -6.00
N LYS A 193 -21.08 5.12 -4.76
CA LYS A 193 -20.31 5.98 -3.87
C LYS A 193 -18.98 5.34 -3.51
N GLU A 194 -17.90 6.09 -3.71
CA GLU A 194 -16.55 5.68 -3.33
C GLU A 194 -16.10 6.32 -2.02
N PHE A 195 -16.03 5.51 -0.97
CA PHE A 195 -15.45 5.86 0.31
C PHE A 195 -13.97 5.52 0.32
N THR A 196 -13.14 6.47 0.73
CA THR A 196 -11.71 6.26 0.89
C THR A 196 -11.37 6.07 2.35
N TYR A 197 -10.55 5.06 2.64
CA TYR A 197 -9.98 4.77 3.94
C TYR A 197 -8.46 4.84 3.86
N VAL A 198 -7.83 5.45 4.86
CA VAL A 198 -6.36 5.50 4.98
C VAL A 198 -5.90 4.67 6.18
N ARG A 199 -4.70 4.11 6.08
CA ARG A 199 -4.08 3.41 7.21
C ARG A 199 -3.74 4.41 8.31
N PHE A 200 -4.08 4.04 9.53
CA PHE A 200 -3.71 4.79 10.73
C PHE A 200 -3.26 3.80 11.81
N ASN A 201 -1.96 3.70 12.04
CA ASN A 201 -1.34 2.71 12.93
C ASN A 201 -1.75 1.27 12.58
N LYS A 202 -2.40 0.56 13.51
CA LYS A 202 -2.88 -0.83 13.33
C LYS A 202 -4.29 -0.90 12.72
N GLY A 203 -4.89 0.24 12.37
CA GLY A 203 -6.28 0.36 11.93
C GLY A 203 -6.48 1.06 10.59
N TRP A 204 -7.73 1.43 10.36
CA TRP A 204 -8.21 2.20 9.21
C TRP A 204 -8.95 3.42 9.75
N LYS A 205 -8.84 4.54 9.06
CA LYS A 205 -9.61 5.74 9.34
C LYS A 205 -10.32 6.18 8.06
N LEU A 206 -11.58 6.59 8.18
CA LEU A 206 -12.35 7.10 7.04
C LEU A 206 -11.75 8.45 6.61
N ASP A 207 -11.29 8.53 5.37
CA ASP A 207 -10.71 9.74 4.81
C ASP A 207 -11.81 10.67 4.31
N GLY A 208 -12.73 10.12 3.50
CA GLY A 208 -13.83 10.88 2.89
C GLY A 208 -14.52 10.16 1.72
N ILE A 209 -15.52 10.82 1.11
CA ILE A 209 -16.12 10.42 -0.18
C ILE A 209 -15.45 11.24 -1.28
N TYR A 210 -14.90 10.58 -2.30
CA TYR A 210 -14.12 11.24 -3.36
C TYR A 210 -14.71 11.07 -4.75
N HIS A 211 -15.70 10.18 -4.91
CA HIS A 211 -16.40 9.99 -6.17
C HIS A 211 -17.83 9.56 -5.93
N GLU A 212 -18.76 10.23 -6.60
CA GLU A 212 -20.15 9.84 -6.76
C GLU A 212 -20.40 9.75 -8.27
N SER A 213 -20.94 8.62 -8.73
CA SER A 213 -21.35 8.47 -10.12
C SER A 213 -22.77 7.95 -10.18
N SER A 214 -23.60 8.62 -10.99
CA SER A 214 -24.88 8.11 -11.46
C SER A 214 -24.67 7.56 -12.87
N PHE A 215 -25.10 6.31 -13.10
CA PHE A 215 -25.43 5.89 -14.46
C PHE A 215 -26.77 6.53 -14.82
N GLU A 216 -26.77 7.82 -15.16
CA GLU A 216 -27.88 8.36 -15.94
C GLU A 216 -27.82 7.67 -17.29
N TYR A 217 -28.78 6.77 -17.54
CA TYR A 217 -29.09 6.35 -18.89
C TYR A 217 -29.38 7.62 -19.68
N LEU A 218 -28.51 7.94 -20.64
CA LEU A 218 -28.84 8.84 -21.73
C LEU A 218 -30.04 8.19 -22.45
N GLU A 219 -31.25 8.64 -22.13
CA GLU A 219 -32.44 8.41 -22.95
C GLU A 219 -32.26 9.00 -24.36
#